data_AF-A0A4D6KLY9-F1
#
_entry.id   AF-A0A4D6KLY9-F1
#
_cell.length_a   1.000
_cell.length_b   1.000
_cell.length_c   1.000
_cell.angle_alpha   90.00
_cell.angle_beta   90.00
_cell.angle_gamma   90.00
#
_symmetry.space_group_name_H-M   'P 1'
#
loop_
_entity.id
_entity.type
_entity.pdbx_description
1 polymer ?
#
loop_
_entity_poly.entity_id
_entity_poly.type
_entity_poly.pdbx_seq_one_letter_code
_entity_poly.pdbx_strand_id
1 'polypeptide(L)'
;MERMKRINVNGSALNCDDILHEILLRIPPSTITKLIVVSKIWLRVICSSSFRQGYTKRWGQSFRLVGFFVCNFLYLGRPRDGYRRPRWEPALPFLSTCREGDDLKHSGILKRLGYFIDSCKGIVLSGFHPKTYYVYNAVSKQKHQLPEPQQFYKVLCMALIVEESLDGDTCYKVIRARCECKLKERNSVSIETYSSNTGKWKQSTLMCSTSFALRPRTAAMVVGGVVHWFAMWGKLAIYDPRLGDRYIALIRLPTAVLTREHEESVLGESSNGVLQYGQSNNLGVEIWMLEKEPEDKDSSVYCNCTRMKYKWVLRWRLNFKVLWKQMPSLSTHSKETQLLSFLPRNSTSVFVRSGWNILLCDLQTKTVEIVNYQGRGGSISWESSKIVPYFLPSWPHASCAS
;
A
#
# COMPACT_ATOMS: atom_id res chain seq x y z
N MET A 1 -66.53 -28.03 -18.20
CA MET A 1 -66.43 -28.16 -16.73
C MET A 1 -65.48 -29.32 -16.51
N GLU A 2 -64.17 -29.09 -16.47
CA GLU A 2 -63.39 -28.92 -15.24
C GLU A 2 -62.08 -28.16 -15.50
N ARG A 3 -61.76 -27.23 -14.61
CA ARG A 3 -60.51 -26.48 -14.55
C ARG A 3 -59.42 -27.38 -13.93
N MET A 4 -58.42 -27.75 -14.70
CA MET A 4 -57.16 -28.25 -14.14
C MET A 4 -56.37 -27.05 -13.60
N LYS A 5 -56.48 -26.81 -12.28
CA LYS A 5 -55.66 -25.83 -11.55
C LYS A 5 -54.19 -26.17 -11.77
N ARG A 6 -53.46 -25.29 -12.47
CA ARG A 6 -51.99 -25.27 -12.37
C ARG A 6 -51.66 -24.94 -10.92
N ILE A 7 -51.11 -25.94 -10.23
CA ILE A 7 -50.53 -25.82 -8.90
C ILE A 7 -49.40 -24.79 -9.04
N ASN A 8 -49.60 -23.64 -8.40
CA ASN A 8 -48.55 -22.65 -8.21
C ASN A 8 -47.58 -23.23 -7.18
N VAL A 9 -46.60 -23.99 -7.65
CA VAL A 9 -45.50 -24.43 -6.80
C VAL A 9 -44.69 -23.17 -6.53
N ASN A 10 -44.85 -22.62 -5.33
CA ASN A 10 -43.95 -21.65 -4.74
C ASN A 10 -42.55 -22.28 -4.64
N GLY A 11 -41.80 -22.20 -5.74
CA GLY A 11 -40.39 -22.53 -5.79
C GLY A 11 -39.55 -21.37 -5.25
N SER A 12 -39.68 -21.06 -3.96
CA SER A 12 -38.66 -20.31 -3.21
C SER A 12 -37.47 -21.24 -2.88
N ALA A 13 -36.99 -21.96 -3.89
CA ALA A 13 -35.90 -22.91 -3.82
C ALA A 13 -34.74 -22.30 -4.61
N LEU A 14 -33.76 -21.72 -3.90
CA LEU A 14 -32.44 -21.29 -4.39
C LEU A 14 -32.46 -20.66 -5.79
N ASN A 15 -32.46 -19.33 -5.86
CA ASN A 15 -32.28 -18.63 -7.13
C ASN A 15 -31.03 -19.22 -7.83
N CYS A 16 -31.13 -19.65 -9.09
CA CYS A 16 -30.01 -20.29 -9.81
C CYS A 16 -28.73 -19.44 -9.76
N ASP A 17 -28.89 -18.12 -9.66
CA ASP A 17 -27.79 -17.18 -9.49
C ASP A 17 -27.05 -17.33 -8.16
N ASP A 18 -27.73 -17.71 -7.06
CA ASP A 18 -27.11 -17.91 -5.74
C ASP A 18 -26.24 -19.18 -5.72
N ILE A 19 -26.74 -20.28 -6.31
CA ILE A 19 -25.97 -21.52 -6.46
C ILE A 19 -24.76 -21.26 -7.37
N LEU A 20 -24.98 -20.56 -8.49
CA LEU A 20 -23.91 -20.21 -9.41
C LEU A 20 -22.86 -19.31 -8.72
N HIS A 21 -23.31 -18.34 -7.92
CA HIS A 21 -22.43 -17.49 -7.13
C HIS A 21 -21.53 -18.32 -6.21
N GLU A 22 -22.11 -19.25 -5.46
CA GLU A 22 -21.38 -20.14 -4.55
C GLU A 22 -20.41 -21.07 -5.28
N ILE A 23 -20.80 -21.62 -6.44
CA ILE A 23 -19.92 -22.44 -7.28
C ILE A 23 -18.73 -21.60 -7.75
N LEU A 24 -19.00 -20.44 -8.35
CA LEU A 24 -17.98 -19.54 -8.89
C LEU A 24 -17.02 -19.04 -7.80
N LEU A 25 -17.48 -18.81 -6.57
CA LEU A 25 -16.63 -18.43 -5.44
C LEU A 25 -15.58 -19.51 -5.12
N ARG A 26 -15.85 -20.77 -5.40
CA ARG A 26 -14.91 -21.89 -5.15
C ARG A 26 -13.90 -22.09 -6.28
N ILE A 27 -14.06 -21.40 -7.41
CA ILE A 27 -13.17 -21.55 -8.56
C ILE A 27 -11.89 -20.72 -8.38
N PRO A 28 -10.70 -21.25 -8.70
CA PRO A 28 -9.45 -20.50 -8.59
C PRO A 28 -9.34 -19.26 -9.51
N PRO A 29 -8.54 -18.23 -9.13
CA PRO A 29 -8.40 -17.00 -9.91
C PRO A 29 -7.87 -17.17 -11.34
N SER A 30 -7.09 -18.22 -11.58
CA SER A 30 -6.55 -18.55 -12.92
C SER A 30 -7.63 -18.93 -13.94
N THR A 31 -8.80 -19.38 -13.45
CA THR A 31 -9.90 -19.86 -14.29
C THR A 31 -11.06 -18.87 -14.33
N ILE A 32 -11.32 -18.13 -13.24
CA ILE A 32 -12.51 -17.26 -13.14
C ILE A 32 -12.61 -16.21 -14.25
N THR A 33 -11.47 -15.68 -14.71
CA THR A 33 -11.40 -14.69 -15.80
C THR A 33 -11.88 -15.27 -17.14
N LYS A 34 -11.62 -16.56 -17.38
CA LYS A 34 -12.04 -17.26 -18.60
C LYS A 34 -13.52 -17.63 -18.58
N LEU A 35 -14.11 -17.69 -17.40
CA LEU A 35 -15.50 -18.14 -17.23
C LEU A 35 -16.52 -17.03 -17.54
N ILE A 36 -16.05 -15.80 -17.71
CA ILE A 36 -16.88 -14.66 -18.10
C ILE A 36 -17.47 -14.83 -19.50
N VAL A 37 -16.76 -15.51 -20.41
CA VAL A 37 -17.24 -15.70 -21.78
C VAL A 37 -18.23 -16.87 -21.92
N VAL A 38 -18.49 -17.63 -20.85
CA VAL A 38 -19.33 -18.84 -20.89
C VAL A 38 -20.81 -18.49 -21.13
N SER A 39 -21.34 -17.48 -20.45
CA SER A 39 -22.69 -16.99 -20.69
C SER A 39 -22.91 -15.58 -20.12
N LYS A 40 -23.99 -14.92 -20.54
CA LYS A 40 -24.39 -13.61 -19.99
C LYS A 40 -24.67 -13.65 -18.48
N ILE A 41 -25.19 -14.77 -17.98
CA ILE A 41 -25.46 -14.95 -16.54
C ILE A 41 -24.14 -15.02 -15.77
N TRP A 42 -23.16 -15.77 -16.29
CA TRP A 42 -21.85 -15.90 -15.66
C TRP A 42 -21.09 -14.57 -15.65
N LEU A 43 -21.08 -13.85 -16.78
CA LEU A 43 -20.57 -12.48 -16.86
C LEU A 43 -21.24 -11.59 -15.80
N ARG A 44 -22.58 -11.60 -15.72
CA ARG A 44 -23.34 -10.80 -14.75
C ARG A 44 -22.96 -11.12 -13.31
N VAL A 45 -22.88 -12.40 -12.94
CA VAL A 45 -22.52 -12.82 -11.59
C VAL A 45 -21.08 -12.44 -11.28
N ILE A 46 -20.11 -12.75 -12.15
CA ILE A 46 -18.68 -12.48 -11.93
C ILE A 46 -18.38 -10.97 -11.86
N CYS A 47 -19.09 -10.16 -12.62
CA CYS A 47 -18.93 -8.71 -12.60
C CYS A 47 -19.75 -8.01 -11.51
N SER A 48 -20.63 -8.71 -10.80
CA SER A 48 -21.42 -8.13 -9.71
C SER A 48 -20.54 -7.73 -8.52
N SER A 49 -20.83 -6.59 -7.87
CA SER A 49 -20.03 -6.10 -6.75
C SER A 49 -19.98 -7.09 -5.58
N SER A 50 -21.11 -7.74 -5.26
CA SER A 50 -21.21 -8.75 -4.21
C SER A 50 -20.28 -9.94 -4.46
N PHE A 51 -20.24 -10.45 -5.70
CA PHE A 51 -19.35 -11.55 -6.06
C PHE A 51 -17.90 -11.15 -5.96
N ARG A 52 -17.54 -9.97 -6.51
CA ARG A 52 -16.17 -9.43 -6.45
C ARG A 52 -15.66 -9.37 -5.02
N GLN A 53 -16.48 -8.87 -4.10
CA GLN A 53 -16.12 -8.78 -2.68
C GLN A 53 -15.97 -10.16 -2.04
N GLY A 54 -16.94 -11.06 -2.24
CA GLY A 54 -16.88 -12.42 -1.71
C GLY A 54 -15.65 -13.18 -2.22
N TYR A 55 -15.36 -13.01 -3.51
CA TYR A 55 -14.24 -13.64 -4.18
C TYR A 55 -12.90 -13.09 -3.70
N THR A 56 -12.75 -11.76 -3.62
CA THR A 56 -11.55 -11.10 -3.06
C THR A 56 -11.34 -11.43 -1.59
N LYS A 57 -12.41 -11.59 -0.81
CA LYS A 57 -12.32 -12.05 0.59
C LYS A 57 -11.79 -13.48 0.68
N ARG A 58 -12.19 -14.34 -0.25
CA ARG A 58 -11.80 -15.77 -0.26
C ARG A 58 -10.41 -16.02 -0.84
N TRP A 59 -10.13 -15.47 -2.02
CA TRP A 59 -8.91 -15.74 -2.79
C TRP A 59 -7.85 -14.64 -2.66
N GLY A 60 -8.23 -13.49 -2.10
CA GLY A 60 -7.39 -12.30 -2.08
C GLY A 60 -7.51 -11.45 -3.35
N GLN A 61 -7.08 -10.19 -3.23
CA GLN A 61 -6.96 -9.28 -4.37
C GLN A 61 -5.63 -9.53 -5.06
N SER A 62 -5.66 -9.83 -6.35
CA SER A 62 -4.44 -9.86 -7.17
C SER A 62 -4.08 -8.46 -7.66
N PHE A 63 -2.79 -8.23 -7.87
CA PHE A 63 -2.25 -6.94 -8.25
C PHE A 63 -1.31 -7.10 -9.44
N ARG A 64 -1.36 -6.13 -10.36
CA ARG A 64 -0.44 -6.05 -11.49
C ARG A 64 0.44 -4.82 -11.35
N LEU A 65 1.74 -5.01 -11.49
CA LEU A 65 2.71 -3.92 -11.54
C LEU A 65 2.53 -3.12 -12.82
N VAL A 66 2.32 -1.81 -12.68
CA VAL A 66 2.18 -0.87 -13.80
C VAL A 66 3.47 -0.08 -14.04
N GLY A 67 4.24 0.12 -12.97
CA GLY A 67 5.52 0.79 -13.01
C GLY A 67 5.94 1.29 -11.64
N PHE A 68 6.86 2.25 -11.61
CA PHE A 68 7.39 2.82 -10.38
C PHE A 68 7.35 4.34 -10.39
N PHE A 69 6.86 4.94 -9.32
CA PHE A 69 7.00 6.37 -9.07
C PHE A 69 8.38 6.67 -8.48
N VAL A 70 9.01 7.72 -9.01
CA VAL A 70 10.26 8.25 -8.47
C VAL A 70 9.92 9.43 -7.57
N CYS A 71 10.18 9.27 -6.27
CA CYS A 71 9.76 10.19 -5.24
C CYS A 71 10.98 10.88 -4.63
N ASN A 72 11.24 12.12 -5.02
CA ASN A 72 12.35 12.87 -4.44
C ASN A 72 11.90 13.57 -3.15
N PHE A 73 12.48 13.15 -2.02
CA PHE A 73 12.12 13.67 -0.69
C PHE A 73 12.64 15.09 -0.43
N LEU A 74 13.53 15.62 -1.28
CA LEU A 74 14.01 16.99 -1.21
C LEU A 74 12.88 18.01 -1.44
N TYR A 75 11.83 17.61 -2.16
CA TYR A 75 10.70 18.47 -2.51
C TYR A 75 9.52 18.40 -1.52
N LEU A 76 9.58 17.49 -0.54
CA LEU A 76 8.52 17.30 0.44
C LEU A 76 8.70 18.28 1.62
N GLY A 77 7.91 19.35 1.58
CA GLY A 77 7.85 20.39 2.61
C GLY A 77 8.58 21.67 2.20
N ARG A 78 8.12 22.82 2.71
CA ARG A 78 8.87 24.09 2.61
C ARG A 78 9.68 24.32 3.89
N PRO A 79 10.97 24.00 3.95
CA PRO A 79 11.91 24.80 4.71
C PRO A 79 12.43 25.94 3.83
N ARG A 80 12.88 27.02 4.46
CA ARG A 80 13.64 28.11 3.84
C ARG A 80 14.84 27.60 3.01
N ASP A 81 15.29 26.38 3.30
CA ASP A 81 16.47 25.69 2.75
C ASP A 81 16.13 24.45 1.89
N GLY A 82 14.86 24.21 1.57
CA GLY A 82 14.47 23.10 0.68
C GLY A 82 14.70 23.45 -0.79
N TYR A 83 15.26 22.53 -1.57
CA TYR A 83 15.46 22.76 -3.00
C TYR A 83 14.12 22.93 -3.71
N ARG A 84 13.97 24.01 -4.48
CA ARG A 84 12.88 24.09 -5.45
C ARG A 84 13.17 23.11 -6.56
N ARG A 85 12.22 22.22 -6.84
CA ARG A 85 12.29 21.34 -8.00
C ARG A 85 12.47 22.19 -9.27
N PRO A 86 13.48 21.91 -10.10
CA PRO A 86 13.63 22.59 -11.36
C PRO A 86 12.40 22.41 -12.27
N ARG A 87 12.11 23.41 -13.09
CA ARG A 87 10.92 23.40 -13.96
C ARG A 87 10.95 22.28 -15.00
N TRP A 88 12.14 21.82 -15.39
CA TRP A 88 12.35 20.79 -16.41
C TRP A 88 12.20 19.36 -15.89
N GLU A 89 12.31 19.13 -14.57
CA GLU A 89 12.02 17.82 -14.01
C GLU A 89 10.52 17.52 -14.20
N PRO A 90 10.06 16.27 -14.30
CA PRO A 90 8.63 15.93 -14.19
C PRO A 90 8.18 15.88 -12.73
N ALA A 91 6.94 16.29 -12.43
CA ALA A 91 6.46 16.42 -11.04
C ALA A 91 6.23 15.05 -10.38
N LEU A 92 5.82 14.10 -11.21
CA LEU A 92 5.71 12.67 -10.92
C LEU A 92 6.44 11.89 -12.02
N PRO A 93 7.77 11.71 -11.92
CA PRO A 93 8.47 10.80 -12.81
C PRO A 93 7.96 9.37 -12.60
N PHE A 94 7.68 8.69 -13.71
CA PHE A 94 7.11 7.34 -13.70
C PHE A 94 7.88 6.42 -14.64
N LEU A 95 8.36 5.31 -14.09
CA LEU A 95 9.08 4.25 -14.77
C LEU A 95 8.09 3.15 -15.14
N SER A 96 7.51 3.27 -16.32
CA SER A 96 6.53 2.31 -16.82
C SER A 96 7.13 0.93 -17.08
N THR A 97 6.40 -0.13 -16.74
CA THR A 97 6.78 -1.53 -16.97
C THR A 97 5.85 -2.25 -17.94
N CYS A 98 4.75 -1.63 -18.35
CA CYS A 98 3.76 -2.24 -19.23
C CYS A 98 3.00 -1.19 -20.06
N ARG A 99 2.18 -1.62 -21.02
CA ARG A 99 1.42 -0.74 -21.90
C ARG A 99 0.51 0.23 -21.13
N GLU A 100 -0.19 -0.24 -20.10
CA GLU A 100 -1.05 0.64 -19.30
C GLU A 100 -0.23 1.67 -18.50
N GLY A 101 1.01 1.32 -18.13
CA GLY A 101 1.96 2.26 -17.54
C GLY A 101 2.43 3.31 -18.53
N ASP A 102 2.61 2.92 -19.80
CA ASP A 102 2.96 3.84 -20.88
C ASP A 102 1.81 4.80 -21.14
N ASP A 103 0.58 4.29 -21.20
CA ASP A 103 -0.62 5.12 -21.35
C ASP A 103 -0.73 6.14 -20.19
N LEU A 104 -0.49 5.70 -18.94
CA LEU A 104 -0.49 6.59 -17.77
C LEU A 104 0.61 7.66 -17.89
N LYS A 105 1.83 7.28 -18.25
CA LYS A 105 2.98 8.17 -18.41
C LYS A 105 2.73 9.24 -19.48
N HIS A 106 2.19 8.85 -20.63
CA HIS A 106 2.00 9.74 -21.78
C HIS A 106 0.68 10.53 -21.75
N SER A 107 -0.30 10.15 -20.91
CA SER A 107 -1.57 10.87 -20.75
C SER A 107 -1.43 12.34 -20.29
N GLY A 108 -0.26 12.72 -19.76
CA GLY A 108 -0.02 14.05 -19.21
C GLY A 108 -0.65 14.29 -17.84
N ILE A 109 -1.47 13.38 -17.31
CA ILE A 109 -2.14 13.55 -16.01
C ILE A 109 -1.14 13.70 -14.86
N LEU A 110 -0.05 12.94 -14.90
CA LEU A 110 1.00 12.95 -13.88
C LEU A 110 1.66 14.34 -13.73
N LYS A 111 1.71 15.13 -14.82
CA LYS A 111 2.23 16.51 -14.78
C LYS A 111 1.32 17.46 -14.00
N ARG A 112 0.04 17.10 -13.81
CA ARG A 112 -1.01 17.92 -13.17
C ARG A 112 -1.33 17.49 -11.73
N LEU A 113 -0.62 16.50 -11.19
CA LEU A 113 -0.90 15.90 -9.88
C LEU A 113 0.05 16.38 -8.76
N GLY A 114 1.13 17.09 -9.08
CA GLY A 114 2.08 17.58 -8.08
C GLY A 114 3.09 16.51 -7.69
N TYR A 115 3.31 16.27 -6.39
CA TYR A 115 4.27 15.30 -5.87
C TYR A 115 3.59 14.01 -5.44
N PHE A 116 4.29 12.87 -5.53
CA PHE A 116 3.79 11.59 -5.03
C PHE A 116 3.76 11.62 -3.51
N ILE A 117 2.70 11.07 -2.93
CA ILE A 117 2.58 10.92 -1.47
C ILE A 117 2.41 9.44 -1.14
N ASP A 118 1.40 8.80 -1.71
CA ASP A 118 1.06 7.41 -1.43
C ASP A 118 0.23 6.81 -2.57
N SER A 119 0.10 5.49 -2.60
CA SER A 119 -0.81 4.81 -3.51
C SER A 119 -1.34 3.52 -2.90
N CYS A 120 -2.62 3.25 -3.09
CA CYS A 120 -3.27 2.06 -2.57
C CYS A 120 -4.38 1.63 -3.52
N LYS A 121 -4.46 0.33 -3.85
CA LYS A 121 -5.52 -0.27 -4.69
C LYS A 121 -5.85 0.51 -5.98
N GLY A 122 -4.83 0.99 -6.69
CA GLY A 122 -4.99 1.74 -7.94
C GLY A 122 -5.44 3.20 -7.79
N ILE A 123 -5.49 3.71 -6.55
CA ILE A 123 -5.59 5.12 -6.25
C ILE A 123 -4.20 5.69 -6.00
N VAL A 124 -3.93 6.86 -6.56
CA VAL A 124 -2.73 7.67 -6.31
C VAL A 124 -3.11 8.91 -5.51
N LEU A 125 -2.48 9.07 -4.34
CA LEU A 125 -2.52 10.31 -3.57
C LEU A 125 -1.28 11.14 -3.91
N SER A 126 -1.53 12.39 -4.27
CA SER A 126 -0.49 13.32 -4.72
C SER A 126 -0.84 14.74 -4.30
N GLY A 127 0.08 15.69 -4.45
CA GLY A 127 -0.26 17.09 -4.20
C GLY A 127 0.92 18.04 -4.06
N PHE A 128 0.59 19.30 -3.79
CA PHE A 128 1.53 20.36 -3.41
C PHE A 128 1.46 20.54 -1.90
N HIS A 129 2.23 19.69 -1.21
CA HIS A 129 2.29 19.61 0.23
C HIS A 129 2.68 20.96 0.89
N PRO A 130 2.12 21.34 2.06
CA PRO A 130 1.14 20.62 2.89
C PRO A 130 -0.34 21.00 2.65
N LYS A 131 -0.66 21.74 1.57
CA LYS A 131 -1.98 22.39 1.45
C LYS A 131 -2.91 21.78 0.43
N THR A 132 -2.39 21.39 -0.73
CA THR A 132 -3.22 20.94 -1.86
C THR A 132 -2.97 19.47 -2.11
N TYR A 133 -4.05 18.70 -2.17
CA TYR A 133 -3.99 17.26 -2.39
C TYR A 133 -4.95 16.85 -3.52
N TYR A 134 -4.52 15.86 -4.29
CA TYR A 134 -5.27 15.25 -5.37
C TYR A 134 -5.31 13.74 -5.18
N VAL A 135 -6.48 13.19 -5.45
CA VAL A 135 -6.70 11.75 -5.54
C VAL A 135 -7.01 11.42 -6.99
N TYR A 136 -6.23 10.50 -7.55
CA TYR A 136 -6.41 10.04 -8.92
C TYR A 136 -6.71 8.55 -8.91
N ASN A 137 -7.87 8.17 -9.43
CA ASN A 137 -8.22 6.78 -9.65
C ASN A 137 -7.82 6.40 -11.08
N ALA A 138 -6.81 5.55 -11.22
CA ALA A 138 -6.30 5.17 -12.54
C ALA A 138 -7.23 4.20 -13.29
N VAL A 139 -8.14 3.52 -12.59
CA VAL A 139 -9.14 2.62 -13.20
C VAL A 139 -10.26 3.45 -13.84
N SER A 140 -10.82 4.41 -13.11
CA SER A 140 -11.88 5.30 -13.64
C SER A 140 -11.33 6.51 -14.40
N LYS A 141 -10.01 6.73 -14.37
CA LYS A 141 -9.31 7.92 -14.91
C LYS A 141 -9.83 9.25 -14.35
N GLN A 142 -10.46 9.22 -13.17
CA GLN A 142 -11.00 10.41 -12.52
C GLN A 142 -9.97 11.03 -11.58
N LYS A 143 -9.86 12.36 -11.65
CA LYS A 143 -9.07 13.18 -10.73
C LYS A 143 -10.02 13.97 -9.83
N HIS A 144 -9.75 13.92 -8.53
CA HIS A 144 -10.47 14.72 -7.54
C HIS A 144 -9.48 15.57 -6.74
N GLN A 145 -9.79 16.85 -6.55
CA GLN A 145 -9.04 17.73 -5.65
C GLN A 145 -9.71 17.72 -4.29
N LEU A 146 -8.93 17.47 -3.24
CA LEU A 146 -9.43 17.52 -1.87
C LEU A 146 -9.63 18.99 -1.45
N PRO A 147 -10.61 19.29 -0.57
CA PRO A 147 -10.71 20.61 0.06
C PRO A 147 -9.42 20.95 0.79
N GLU A 148 -9.11 22.25 0.95
CA GLU A 148 -7.94 22.67 1.73
C GLU A 148 -8.11 22.17 3.18
N PRO A 149 -7.07 21.56 3.78
CA PRO A 149 -7.12 21.18 5.19
C PRO A 149 -7.27 22.38 6.11
N GLN A 150 -7.86 22.16 7.28
CA GLN A 150 -8.14 23.23 8.25
C GLN A 150 -6.88 23.63 9.01
N GLN A 151 -5.96 22.68 9.25
CA GLN A 151 -4.73 22.93 9.98
C GLN A 151 -3.49 22.91 9.08
N PHE A 152 -2.62 23.89 9.30
CA PHE A 152 -1.27 23.89 8.73
C PHE A 152 -0.32 23.06 9.62
N TYR A 153 0.22 21.99 9.04
CA TYR A 153 1.32 21.22 9.63
C TYR A 153 2.60 21.49 8.84
N LYS A 154 3.62 22.02 9.52
CA LYS A 154 4.93 22.31 8.89
C LYS A 154 5.61 21.03 8.39
N VAL A 155 5.55 19.98 9.21
CA VAL A 155 6.04 18.65 8.90
C VAL A 155 4.95 17.67 9.32
N LEU A 156 4.70 16.65 8.49
CA LEU A 156 3.63 15.68 8.73
C LEU A 156 3.99 14.32 8.13
N CYS A 157 3.22 13.32 8.55
CA CYS A 157 3.16 11.99 7.95
C CYS A 157 1.76 11.80 7.36
N MET A 158 1.66 11.00 6.30
CA MET A 158 0.40 10.77 5.59
C MET A 158 0.00 9.30 5.68
N ALA A 159 -1.29 9.02 5.53
CA ALA A 159 -1.79 7.68 5.26
C ALA A 159 -2.95 7.75 4.26
N LEU A 160 -2.98 6.83 3.29
CA LEU A 160 -4.13 6.61 2.41
C LEU A 160 -4.81 5.28 2.76
N ILE A 161 -6.07 5.35 3.18
CA ILE A 161 -6.92 4.18 3.38
C ILE A 161 -7.90 4.11 2.21
N VAL A 162 -7.92 2.99 1.49
CA VAL A 162 -8.89 2.74 0.42
C VAL A 162 -9.83 1.61 0.85
N GLU A 163 -11.10 1.97 1.01
CA GLU A 163 -12.19 1.08 1.39
C GLU A 163 -12.96 0.69 0.13
N GLU A 164 -13.22 -0.61 -0.03
CA GLU A 164 -14.11 -1.08 -1.10
C GLU A 164 -15.56 -0.93 -0.63
N SER A 165 -16.38 -0.22 -1.41
CA SER A 165 -17.82 -0.10 -1.15
C SER A 165 -18.62 -1.17 -1.89
N LEU A 166 -19.83 -1.43 -1.41
CA LEU A 166 -20.81 -2.34 -2.03
C LEU A 166 -21.33 -1.80 -3.37
N ASP A 167 -21.36 -0.48 -3.53
CA ASP A 167 -21.93 0.19 -4.70
C ASP A 167 -20.91 0.32 -5.85
N GLY A 168 -19.68 -0.17 -5.66
CA GLY A 168 -18.60 -0.08 -6.64
C GLY A 168 -17.84 1.25 -6.62
N ASP A 169 -18.34 2.24 -5.86
CA ASP A 169 -17.65 3.50 -5.63
C ASP A 169 -16.44 3.30 -4.72
N THR A 170 -15.30 3.89 -5.10
CA THR A 170 -14.09 3.76 -4.28
C THR A 170 -14.12 4.79 -3.16
N CYS A 171 -14.37 4.32 -1.94
CA CYS A 171 -14.30 5.15 -0.74
C CYS A 171 -12.85 5.23 -0.27
N TYR A 172 -12.42 6.40 0.18
CA TYR A 172 -11.08 6.55 0.72
C TYR A 172 -11.03 7.58 1.84
N LYS A 173 -10.03 7.41 2.70
CA LYS A 173 -9.68 8.36 3.75
C LYS A 173 -8.22 8.77 3.60
N VAL A 174 -7.97 10.06 3.78
CA VAL A 174 -6.61 10.62 3.78
C VAL A 174 -6.33 11.20 5.14
N ILE A 175 -5.27 10.72 5.79
CA ILE A 175 -4.90 11.13 7.14
C ILE A 175 -3.61 11.94 7.09
N ARG A 176 -3.65 13.12 7.68
CA ARG A 176 -2.51 14.03 7.89
C ARG A 176 -2.17 14.03 9.37
N ALA A 177 -1.00 13.52 9.75
CA ALA A 177 -0.56 13.49 11.14
C ALA A 177 0.58 14.47 11.39
N ARG A 178 0.42 15.36 12.38
CA ARG A 178 1.45 16.33 12.75
C ARG A 178 2.73 15.60 13.16
N CYS A 179 3.84 16.01 12.57
CA CYS A 179 5.16 15.47 12.88
C CYS A 179 6.05 16.63 13.36
N GLU A 180 6.76 16.45 14.47
CA GLU A 180 7.73 17.43 14.96
C GLU A 180 9.08 16.73 15.17
N CYS A 181 10.14 17.29 14.59
CA CYS A 181 11.50 16.76 14.75
C CYS A 181 12.19 17.26 16.03
N LYS A 182 11.52 18.08 16.86
CA LYS A 182 12.13 18.63 18.07
C LYS A 182 12.02 17.60 19.20
N LEU A 183 13.08 17.51 20.01
CA LEU A 183 13.23 16.65 21.20
C LEU A 183 12.15 16.81 22.30
N LYS A 184 11.12 17.64 22.08
CA LYS A 184 9.98 17.74 23.01
C LYS A 184 9.07 16.55 22.77
N GLU A 185 9.44 15.46 23.43
CA GLU A 185 8.64 14.27 23.61
C GLU A 185 7.21 14.65 24.05
N ARG A 186 6.24 14.37 23.18
CA ARG A 186 4.80 14.47 23.49
C ARG A 186 4.23 13.07 23.48
N ASN A 187 3.22 12.85 24.32
CA ASN A 187 2.43 11.63 24.33
C ASN A 187 1.20 11.73 23.41
N SER A 188 1.13 12.77 22.57
CA SER A 188 -0.05 13.05 21.73
C SER A 188 0.35 13.49 20.32
N VAL A 189 -0.47 13.13 19.32
CA VAL A 189 -0.33 13.57 17.92
C VAL A 189 -1.66 14.11 17.40
N SER A 190 -1.65 15.34 16.90
CA SER A 190 -2.81 15.92 16.19
C SER A 190 -2.89 15.35 14.78
N ILE A 191 -4.09 14.94 14.37
CA ILE A 191 -4.37 14.43 13.03
C ILE A 191 -5.54 15.18 12.39
N GLU A 192 -5.56 15.24 11.07
CA GLU A 192 -6.75 15.56 10.28
C GLU A 192 -7.05 14.41 9.31
N THR A 193 -8.29 13.96 9.29
CA THR A 193 -8.76 12.88 8.42
C THR A 193 -9.79 13.42 7.45
N TYR A 194 -9.49 13.35 6.15
CA TYR A 194 -10.47 13.52 5.09
C TYR A 194 -11.19 12.19 4.85
N SER A 195 -12.50 12.24 4.60
CA SER A 195 -13.28 11.08 4.14
C SER A 195 -14.05 11.42 2.88
N SER A 196 -13.90 10.60 1.83
CA SER A 196 -14.64 10.75 0.58
C SER A 196 -16.16 10.76 0.78
N ASN A 197 -16.66 10.04 1.78
CA ASN A 197 -18.10 9.91 2.04
C ASN A 197 -18.70 11.22 2.56
N THR A 198 -17.92 12.00 3.30
CA THR A 198 -18.37 13.28 3.89
C THR A 198 -17.89 14.49 3.09
N GLY A 199 -16.85 14.33 2.27
CA GLY A 199 -16.17 15.41 1.57
C GLY A 199 -15.49 16.42 2.50
N LYS A 200 -15.26 16.08 3.79
CA LYS A 200 -14.76 17.01 4.80
C LYS A 200 -13.54 16.48 5.54
N TRP A 201 -12.72 17.41 6.03
CA TRP A 201 -11.66 17.14 7.01
C TRP A 201 -12.24 17.14 8.43
N LYS A 202 -11.85 16.15 9.23
CA LYS A 202 -12.14 16.05 10.66
C LYS A 202 -10.84 16.07 11.45
N GLN A 203 -10.73 16.96 12.41
CA GLN A 203 -9.59 17.01 13.32
C GLN A 203 -9.79 16.08 14.52
N SER A 204 -8.72 15.41 14.92
CA SER A 204 -8.67 14.59 16.14
C SER A 204 -7.29 14.66 16.78
N THR A 205 -7.18 14.30 18.06
CA THR A 205 -5.89 14.16 18.76
C THR A 205 -5.75 12.74 19.26
N LEU A 206 -4.70 12.06 18.81
CA LEU A 206 -4.34 10.72 19.23
C LEU A 206 -3.46 10.79 20.47
N MET A 207 -3.77 9.98 21.47
CA MET A 207 -3.03 9.85 22.72
C MET A 207 -2.32 8.50 22.79
N CYS A 208 -1.10 8.52 23.34
CA CYS A 208 -0.30 7.35 23.67
C CYS A 208 0.04 7.40 25.16
N SER A 209 0.26 6.25 25.81
CA SER A 209 0.76 6.28 27.20
C SER A 209 2.21 6.71 27.33
N THR A 210 2.98 6.61 26.24
CA THR A 210 4.41 6.98 26.25
C THR A 210 4.68 8.04 25.22
N SER A 211 5.71 8.84 25.48
CA SER A 211 6.13 9.87 24.56
C SER A 211 6.74 9.29 23.29
N PHE A 212 6.44 9.93 22.17
CA PHE A 212 6.97 9.57 20.87
C PHE A 212 6.95 10.75 19.90
N ALA A 213 7.65 10.58 18.79
CA ALA A 213 7.56 11.45 17.63
C ALA A 213 7.44 10.58 16.39
N LEU A 214 6.57 10.96 15.45
CA LEU A 214 6.50 10.32 14.15
C LEU A 214 7.75 10.65 13.33
N ARG A 215 8.13 9.76 12.41
CA ARG A 215 9.23 9.99 11.49
C ARG A 215 8.74 10.82 10.29
N PRO A 216 9.34 11.98 10.00
CA PRO A 216 8.84 12.88 8.96
C PRO A 216 9.00 12.27 7.55
N ARG A 217 8.18 12.75 6.61
CA ARG A 217 8.29 12.44 5.16
C ARG A 217 8.15 10.96 4.80
N THR A 218 7.50 10.16 5.66
CA THR A 218 7.12 8.78 5.36
C THR A 218 5.60 8.67 5.20
N ALA A 219 5.15 7.97 4.17
CA ALA A 219 3.78 7.45 4.10
C ALA A 219 3.63 6.25 5.04
N ALA A 220 2.45 6.11 5.65
CA ALA A 220 2.10 4.96 6.46
C ALA A 220 1.85 3.73 5.59
N MET A 221 2.04 2.55 6.16
CA MET A 221 1.47 1.33 5.61
C MET A 221 0.10 1.08 6.22
N VAL A 222 -0.90 0.82 5.38
CA VAL A 222 -2.25 0.47 5.81
C VAL A 222 -2.47 -1.02 5.61
N VAL A 223 -2.68 -1.77 6.68
CA VAL A 223 -2.97 -3.21 6.65
C VAL A 223 -4.30 -3.46 7.34
N GLY A 224 -5.26 -4.05 6.62
CA GLY A 224 -6.59 -4.33 7.16
C GLY A 224 -7.31 -3.11 7.77
N GLY A 225 -7.06 -1.91 7.24
CA GLY A 225 -7.60 -0.64 7.74
C GLY A 225 -6.84 -0.01 8.91
N VAL A 226 -5.79 -0.66 9.42
CA VAL A 226 -4.93 -0.14 10.48
C VAL A 226 -3.73 0.57 9.89
N VAL A 227 -3.43 1.75 10.40
CA VAL A 227 -2.38 2.65 9.93
C VAL A 227 -1.10 2.42 10.74
N HIS A 228 0.03 2.25 10.04
CA HIS A 228 1.33 1.99 10.63
C HIS A 228 2.34 3.03 10.16
N TRP A 229 2.72 3.95 11.04
CA TRP A 229 3.75 4.96 10.78
C TRP A 229 5.07 4.58 11.43
N PHE A 230 6.18 4.85 10.74
CA PHE A 230 7.46 4.89 11.40
C PHE A 230 7.48 6.01 12.45
N ALA A 231 8.04 5.70 13.62
CA ALA A 231 8.32 6.66 14.67
C ALA A 231 9.83 6.74 14.94
N MET A 232 10.23 7.77 15.67
CA MET A 232 11.61 7.95 16.11
C MET A 232 12.03 6.83 17.08
N TRP A 233 13.34 6.66 17.26
CA TRP A 233 13.94 5.69 18.18
C TRP A 233 13.56 4.23 17.91
N GLY A 234 13.50 3.84 16.63
CA GLY A 234 13.24 2.45 16.24
C GLY A 234 11.85 1.96 16.69
N LYS A 235 10.85 2.83 16.69
CA LYS A 235 9.46 2.47 17.03
C LYS A 235 8.56 2.52 15.80
N LEU A 236 7.44 1.83 15.88
CA LEU A 236 6.33 1.88 14.95
C LEU A 236 5.08 2.34 15.71
N ALA A 237 4.39 3.34 15.17
CA ALA A 237 3.14 3.85 15.70
C ALA A 237 1.95 3.24 14.95
N ILE A 238 1.00 2.69 15.70
CA ILE A 238 -0.13 1.92 15.20
C ILE A 238 -1.43 2.63 15.56
N TYR A 239 -2.20 3.00 14.56
CA TYR A 239 -3.48 3.68 14.71
C TYR A 239 -4.59 2.91 13.99
N ASP A 240 -5.62 2.49 14.72
CA ASP A 240 -6.82 1.87 14.16
C ASP A 240 -8.00 2.86 14.23
N PRO A 241 -8.41 3.49 13.11
CA PRO A 241 -9.53 4.42 13.08
C PRO A 241 -10.87 3.81 13.55
N ARG A 242 -11.02 2.48 13.53
CA ARG A 242 -12.27 1.80 13.89
C ARG A 242 -12.46 1.70 15.40
N LEU A 243 -11.37 1.78 16.16
CA LEU A 243 -11.41 1.80 17.64
C LEU A 243 -11.64 3.22 18.19
N GLY A 244 -11.90 4.19 17.30
CA GLY A 244 -12.11 5.60 17.61
C GLY A 244 -10.87 6.46 17.40
N ASP A 245 -11.09 7.76 17.22
CA ASP A 245 -10.04 8.71 16.80
C ASP A 245 -9.17 9.25 17.96
N ARG A 246 -8.87 8.45 18.98
CA ARG A 246 -8.24 8.95 20.23
C ARG A 246 -6.99 8.25 20.68
N TYR A 247 -6.65 7.08 20.14
CA TYR A 247 -5.57 6.25 20.67
C TYR A 247 -4.57 5.85 19.60
N ILE A 248 -3.29 5.85 19.97
CA ILE A 248 -2.21 5.34 19.14
C ILE A 248 -1.28 4.47 19.99
N ALA A 249 -1.03 3.26 19.51
CA ALA A 249 -0.14 2.31 20.16
C ALA A 249 1.28 2.44 19.60
N LEU A 250 2.26 1.99 20.37
CA LEU A 250 3.66 1.95 19.97
C LEU A 250 4.21 0.56 20.16
N ILE A 251 4.95 0.09 19.17
CA ILE A 251 5.74 -1.14 19.27
C ILE A 251 7.18 -0.84 18.87
N ARG A 252 8.14 -1.49 19.52
CA ARG A 252 9.55 -1.43 19.10
C ARG A 252 9.73 -2.24 17.82
N LEU A 253 10.50 -1.70 16.88
CA LEU A 253 10.99 -2.44 15.72
C LEU A 253 12.04 -3.46 16.20
N PRO A 254 12.19 -4.59 15.48
CA PRO A 254 13.19 -5.58 15.83
C PRO A 254 14.59 -4.99 15.70
N THR A 255 15.48 -5.34 16.65
CA THR A 255 16.90 -5.00 16.57
C THR A 255 17.57 -6.03 15.66
N ALA A 256 17.88 -5.62 14.43
CA ALA A 256 18.53 -6.48 13.46
C ALA A 256 20.01 -6.72 13.80
N VAL A 257 20.59 -7.78 13.26
CA VAL A 257 22.05 -7.98 13.31
C VAL A 257 22.76 -7.01 12.35
N LEU A 258 22.02 -6.50 11.36
CA LEU A 258 22.46 -5.57 10.33
C LEU A 258 22.54 -4.10 10.80
N THR A 259 22.38 -3.82 12.11
CA THR A 259 22.29 -2.48 12.73
C THR A 259 23.62 -1.71 12.73
N ARG A 260 24.13 -1.38 11.56
CA ARG A 260 25.13 -0.31 11.39
C ARG A 260 24.63 0.64 10.31
N GLU A 261 24.91 1.92 10.55
CA GLU A 261 24.45 3.13 9.87
C GLU A 261 24.02 2.97 8.38
N HIS A 262 22.96 3.69 7.99
CA HIS A 262 22.31 3.74 6.67
C HIS A 262 21.30 2.61 6.37
N GLU A 263 20.23 2.56 7.18
CA GLU A 263 19.18 1.54 7.08
C GLU A 263 18.03 2.00 6.17
N GLU A 264 17.83 1.31 5.04
CA GLU A 264 16.58 1.39 4.30
C GLU A 264 15.56 0.45 4.94
N SER A 265 14.37 0.97 5.23
CA SER A 265 13.33 0.24 5.92
C SER A 265 11.97 0.42 5.25
N VAL A 266 11.26 -0.68 5.06
CA VAL A 266 9.97 -0.70 4.37
C VAL A 266 8.95 -1.51 5.17
N LEU A 267 7.69 -1.19 4.96
CA LEU A 267 6.56 -1.93 5.50
C LEU A 267 5.77 -2.53 4.34
N GLY A 268 5.09 -3.64 4.60
CA GLY A 268 4.25 -4.32 3.63
C GLY A 268 3.16 -5.14 4.28
N GLU A 269 2.30 -5.70 3.45
CA GLU A 269 1.24 -6.62 3.85
C GLU A 269 1.60 -8.01 3.31
N SER A 270 1.64 -8.99 4.21
CA SER A 270 1.87 -10.39 3.89
C SER A 270 0.68 -11.04 3.18
N SER A 271 0.88 -12.25 2.68
CA SER A 271 -0.20 -13.07 2.09
C SER A 271 -1.38 -13.34 3.04
N ASN A 272 -1.14 -13.43 4.35
CA ASN A 272 -2.16 -13.60 5.37
C ASN A 272 -2.71 -12.28 5.95
N GLY A 273 -2.42 -11.13 5.33
CA GLY A 273 -2.97 -9.83 5.76
C GLY A 273 -2.36 -9.29 7.04
N VAL A 274 -1.11 -9.63 7.30
CA VAL A 274 -0.34 -9.25 8.48
C VAL A 274 0.74 -8.24 8.09
N LEU A 275 1.09 -7.34 9.00
CA LEU A 275 2.16 -6.38 8.77
C LEU A 275 3.51 -7.09 8.67
N GLN A 276 4.27 -6.74 7.63
CA GLN A 276 5.66 -7.12 7.45
C GLN A 276 6.55 -5.90 7.57
N TYR A 277 7.73 -6.09 8.15
CA TYR A 277 8.79 -5.10 8.23
C TYR A 277 10.03 -5.67 7.55
N GLY A 278 10.60 -4.90 6.65
CA GLY A 278 11.82 -5.25 5.95
C GLY A 278 12.88 -4.20 6.19
N GLN A 279 14.11 -4.66 6.40
CA GLN A 279 15.27 -3.80 6.56
C GLN A 279 16.40 -4.32 5.71
N SER A 280 17.14 -3.42 5.07
CA SER A 280 18.32 -3.78 4.29
C SER A 280 19.47 -2.83 4.53
N ASN A 281 20.68 -3.37 4.37
CA ASN A 281 21.91 -2.60 4.24
C ASN A 281 22.74 -3.18 3.07
N ASN A 282 23.99 -2.75 2.92
CA ASN A 282 24.90 -3.26 1.90
C ASN A 282 25.20 -4.78 1.98
N LEU A 283 24.99 -5.43 3.12
CA LEU A 283 25.26 -6.86 3.30
C LEU A 283 24.08 -7.74 2.89
N GLY A 284 22.85 -7.29 3.13
CA GLY A 284 21.68 -8.13 2.95
C GLY A 284 20.38 -7.50 3.38
N VAL A 285 19.37 -8.36 3.48
CA VAL A 285 18.01 -8.02 3.88
C VAL A 285 17.52 -8.95 4.98
N GLU A 286 16.80 -8.40 5.94
CA GLU A 286 16.07 -9.12 6.98
C GLU A 286 14.59 -8.69 6.93
N ILE A 287 13.69 -9.66 7.09
CA ILE A 287 12.25 -9.46 7.03
C ILE A 287 11.59 -10.14 8.21
N TRP A 288 10.75 -9.40 8.91
CA TRP A 288 9.97 -9.83 10.07
C TRP A 288 8.48 -9.70 9.79
N MET A 289 7.69 -10.55 10.43
CA MET A 289 6.23 -10.45 10.47
C MET A 289 5.75 -10.13 11.87
N LEU A 290 4.72 -9.30 11.96
CA LEU A 290 4.11 -8.90 13.22
C LEU A 290 3.00 -9.87 13.62
N GLU A 291 3.31 -10.84 14.46
CA GLU A 291 2.34 -11.84 14.91
C GLU A 291 1.65 -11.40 16.19
N LYS A 292 0.36 -11.75 16.33
CA LYS A 292 -0.38 -11.60 17.58
C LYS A 292 -0.01 -12.74 18.50
N GLU A 293 0.31 -12.43 19.76
CA GLU A 293 0.46 -13.47 20.78
C GLU A 293 -0.93 -13.95 21.24
N PRO A 294 -1.11 -15.26 21.48
CA PRO A 294 -2.33 -15.76 22.10
C PRO A 294 -2.47 -15.17 23.51
N GLU A 295 -3.71 -14.86 23.92
CA GLU A 295 -3.99 -14.33 25.26
C GLU A 295 -3.63 -15.38 26.33
N ASP A 296 -2.62 -15.08 27.17
CA ASP A 296 -2.39 -15.80 28.41
C ASP A 296 -3.51 -15.46 29.40
N LYS A 297 -4.17 -16.49 29.94
CA LYS A 297 -5.27 -16.35 30.91
C LYS A 297 -4.86 -15.68 32.23
N ASP A 298 -3.56 -15.51 32.51
CA ASP A 298 -3.05 -15.09 33.83
C ASP A 298 -2.08 -13.89 33.85
N SER A 299 -1.91 -13.11 32.77
CA SER A 299 -1.01 -11.94 32.83
C SER A 299 -1.75 -10.63 33.20
N SER A 300 -1.74 -10.30 34.48
CA SER A 300 -2.20 -9.02 35.06
C SER A 300 -1.24 -7.85 34.83
N VAL A 301 -0.78 -7.66 33.58
CA VAL A 301 0.14 -6.57 33.23
C VAL A 301 -0.47 -5.65 32.19
N TYR A 302 -0.90 -4.48 32.66
CA TYR A 302 -1.32 -3.31 31.88
C TYR A 302 -0.34 -2.98 30.74
N CYS A 303 -0.82 -2.88 29.48
CA CYS A 303 -0.20 -2.08 28.41
C CYS A 303 -1.20 -1.77 27.27
N ASN A 304 -1.44 -0.47 27.02
CA ASN A 304 -2.18 0.24 25.96
C ASN A 304 -3.06 -0.48 24.92
N CYS A 305 -4.31 0.01 24.85
CA CYS A 305 -5.28 0.21 23.75
C CYS A 305 -5.54 -0.88 22.69
N THR A 306 -4.70 -1.91 22.61
CA THR A 306 -5.02 -3.18 22.02
C THR A 306 -4.73 -4.20 23.11
N ARG A 307 -5.74 -4.94 23.60
CA ARG A 307 -5.55 -6.10 24.51
C ARG A 307 -4.61 -7.20 23.95
N MET A 308 -4.05 -6.97 22.77
CA MET A 308 -3.24 -7.87 21.99
C MET A 308 -1.76 -7.54 22.23
N LYS A 309 -1.00 -8.52 22.72
CA LYS A 309 0.45 -8.47 22.65
C LYS A 309 0.89 -8.84 21.23
N TYR A 310 1.90 -8.16 20.73
CA TYR A 310 2.44 -8.40 19.40
C TYR A 310 3.93 -8.73 19.51
N LYS A 311 4.39 -9.66 18.67
CA LYS A 311 5.80 -10.03 18.56
C LYS A 311 6.26 -9.98 17.11
N TRP A 312 7.51 -9.57 16.93
CA TRP A 312 8.18 -9.67 15.62
C TRP A 312 8.80 -11.05 15.48
N VAL A 313 8.45 -11.75 14.41
CA VAL A 313 9.02 -13.06 14.06
C VAL A 313 9.87 -12.88 12.81
N LEU A 314 11.18 -13.14 12.92
CA LEU A 314 12.09 -13.14 11.77
C LEU A 314 11.66 -14.26 10.82
N ARG A 315 11.43 -13.91 9.55
CA ARG A 315 11.02 -14.86 8.51
C ARG A 315 12.09 -15.10 7.47
N TRP A 316 12.77 -14.03 7.05
CA TRP A 316 13.81 -14.14 6.05
C TRP A 316 15.05 -13.38 6.48
N ARG A 317 16.20 -13.98 6.19
CA ARG A 317 17.51 -13.36 6.24
C ARG A 317 18.27 -13.79 4.99
N LEU A 318 18.71 -12.83 4.19
CA LEU A 318 19.35 -13.10 2.92
C LEU A 318 20.54 -12.17 2.72
N ASN A 319 21.68 -12.74 2.33
CA ASN A 319 22.87 -11.98 1.99
C ASN A 319 22.88 -11.67 0.49
N PHE A 320 23.10 -10.40 0.13
CA PHE A 320 23.09 -9.98 -1.27
C PHE A 320 24.16 -10.67 -2.12
N LYS A 321 25.29 -11.10 -1.53
CA LYS A 321 26.30 -11.90 -2.24
C LYS A 321 25.73 -13.20 -2.81
N VAL A 322 24.73 -13.80 -2.16
CA VAL A 322 24.09 -15.03 -2.66
C VAL A 322 23.29 -14.72 -3.93
N LEU A 323 22.60 -13.58 -3.96
CA LEU A 323 21.84 -13.13 -5.12
C LEU A 323 22.76 -12.74 -6.29
N TRP A 324 23.87 -12.06 -6.00
CA TRP A 324 24.81 -11.60 -7.03
C TRP A 324 25.59 -12.71 -7.73
N LYS A 325 25.68 -13.91 -7.13
CA LYS A 325 26.24 -15.08 -7.82
C LYS A 325 25.42 -15.49 -9.04
N GLN A 326 24.11 -15.25 -9.03
CA GLN A 326 23.24 -15.55 -10.17
C GLN A 326 23.36 -14.49 -11.28
N MET A 327 23.87 -13.30 -10.94
CA MET A 327 23.97 -12.15 -11.85
C MET A 327 25.34 -11.47 -11.73
N PRO A 328 26.43 -12.09 -12.25
CA PRO A 328 27.79 -11.58 -12.09
C PRO A 328 27.98 -10.15 -12.63
N SER A 329 27.25 -9.79 -13.69
CA SER A 329 27.29 -8.45 -14.32
C SER A 329 26.82 -7.31 -13.39
N LEU A 330 26.04 -7.63 -12.36
CA LEU A 330 25.55 -6.65 -11.37
C LEU A 330 26.48 -6.52 -10.14
N SER A 331 27.43 -7.45 -9.96
CA SER A 331 28.28 -7.52 -8.77
C SER A 331 29.27 -6.35 -8.66
N THR A 332 29.66 -5.77 -9.79
CA THR A 332 30.64 -4.67 -9.91
C THR A 332 30.11 -3.30 -9.49
N HIS A 333 28.79 -3.10 -9.40
CA HIS A 333 28.14 -1.83 -9.05
C HIS A 333 27.47 -1.84 -7.65
N SER A 334 27.81 -2.82 -6.81
CA SER A 334 27.05 -3.27 -5.63
C SER A 334 27.06 -2.37 -4.38
N LYS A 335 27.62 -1.16 -4.42
CA LYS A 335 27.69 -0.29 -3.22
C LYS A 335 26.33 0.26 -2.77
N GLU A 336 25.32 0.25 -3.63
CA GLU A 336 23.98 0.81 -3.36
C GLU A 336 22.85 -0.22 -3.56
N THR A 337 22.91 -1.33 -2.82
CA THR A 337 21.77 -2.24 -2.79
C THR A 337 20.75 -1.79 -1.76
N GLN A 338 19.48 -1.63 -2.16
CA GLN A 338 18.42 -1.13 -1.29
C GLN A 338 17.12 -1.91 -1.47
N LEU A 339 16.48 -2.29 -0.36
CA LEU A 339 15.12 -2.82 -0.36
C LEU A 339 14.12 -1.70 -0.66
N LEU A 340 13.33 -1.86 -1.73
CA LEU A 340 12.36 -0.85 -2.16
C LEU A 340 10.98 -1.06 -1.57
N SER A 341 10.49 -2.31 -1.62
CA SER A 341 9.15 -2.66 -1.18
C SER A 341 8.93 -4.18 -1.18
N PHE A 342 7.86 -4.59 -0.51
CA PHE A 342 7.26 -5.91 -0.69
C PHE A 342 6.38 -5.94 -1.96
N LEU A 343 6.18 -7.13 -2.52
CA LEU A 343 5.08 -7.34 -3.46
C LEU A 343 3.75 -7.37 -2.66
N PRO A 344 2.66 -6.73 -3.13
CA PRO A 344 1.41 -6.66 -2.37
C PRO A 344 0.87 -8.04 -2.00
N ARG A 345 0.52 -8.23 -0.72
CA ARG A 345 -0.04 -9.49 -0.17
C ARG A 345 0.81 -10.72 -0.52
N ASN A 346 2.13 -10.56 -0.50
CA ASN A 346 3.07 -11.63 -0.77
C ASN A 346 4.15 -11.63 0.33
N SER A 347 4.53 -12.84 0.77
CA SER A 347 5.45 -13.04 1.89
C SER A 347 6.84 -13.53 1.49
N THR A 348 7.06 -13.75 0.19
CA THR A 348 8.27 -14.38 -0.36
C THR A 348 8.98 -13.49 -1.37
N SER A 349 8.37 -12.43 -1.90
CA SER A 349 8.94 -11.64 -3.00
C SER A 349 9.09 -10.17 -2.63
N VAL A 350 10.23 -9.59 -2.99
CA VAL A 350 10.58 -8.18 -2.71
C VAL A 350 11.22 -7.52 -3.92
N PHE A 351 11.03 -6.20 -4.03
CA PHE A 351 11.77 -5.39 -4.99
C PHE A 351 13.06 -4.86 -4.35
N VAL A 352 14.17 -5.07 -5.02
CA VAL A 352 15.50 -4.61 -4.60
C VAL A 352 16.10 -3.75 -5.71
N ARG A 353 16.65 -2.60 -5.34
CA ARG A 353 17.45 -1.76 -6.23
C ARG A 353 18.92 -2.14 -6.12
N SER A 354 19.62 -2.17 -7.24
CA SER A 354 21.09 -2.21 -7.31
C SER A 354 21.55 -1.27 -8.43
N GLY A 355 22.08 -0.11 -8.04
CA GLY A 355 22.34 1.01 -8.96
C GLY A 355 21.05 1.47 -9.65
N TRP A 356 21.06 1.46 -10.98
CA TRP A 356 19.89 1.69 -11.83
C TRP A 356 18.98 0.48 -12.04
N ASN A 357 19.36 -0.73 -11.64
CA ASN A 357 18.51 -1.90 -11.85
C ASN A 357 17.50 -2.06 -10.72
N ILE A 358 16.27 -2.40 -11.08
CA ILE A 358 15.23 -2.85 -10.15
C ILE A 358 15.06 -4.35 -10.39
N LEU A 359 15.12 -5.11 -9.30
CA LEU A 359 15.10 -6.56 -9.31
C LEU A 359 13.90 -7.05 -8.51
N LEU A 360 13.23 -8.07 -9.02
CA LEU A 360 12.27 -8.85 -8.26
C LEU A 360 13.00 -10.07 -7.72
N CYS A 361 13.11 -10.17 -6.40
CA CYS A 361 13.79 -11.27 -5.72
C CYS A 361 12.74 -12.15 -5.03
N ASP A 362 12.74 -13.44 -5.35
CA ASP A 362 12.03 -14.43 -4.55
C ASP A 362 12.97 -14.97 -3.47
N LEU A 363 12.58 -14.81 -2.21
CA LEU A 363 13.35 -15.14 -1.02
C LEU A 363 13.38 -16.65 -0.74
N GLN A 364 12.36 -17.38 -1.21
CA GLN A 364 12.23 -18.82 -0.99
C GLN A 364 13.08 -19.59 -2.00
N THR A 365 12.89 -19.32 -3.29
CA THR A 365 13.67 -19.96 -4.36
C THR A 365 15.04 -19.31 -4.55
N LYS A 366 15.24 -18.11 -3.98
CA LYS A 366 16.42 -17.26 -4.13
C LYS A 366 16.65 -16.84 -5.59
N THR A 367 15.60 -16.83 -6.42
CA THR A 367 15.69 -16.40 -7.81
C THR A 367 15.59 -14.90 -7.93
N VAL A 368 16.26 -14.34 -8.93
CA VAL A 368 16.29 -12.90 -9.20
C VAL A 368 15.91 -12.64 -10.65
N GLU A 369 14.96 -11.73 -10.85
CA GLU A 369 14.54 -11.29 -12.17
C GLU A 369 14.76 -9.79 -12.31
N ILE A 370 15.30 -9.35 -13.46
CA ILE A 370 15.43 -7.92 -13.76
C ILE A 370 14.06 -7.40 -14.21
N VAL A 371 13.58 -6.36 -13.54
CA VAL A 371 12.36 -5.69 -13.93
C VAL A 371 12.68 -4.72 -15.06
N ASN A 372 12.09 -4.95 -16.22
CA ASN A 372 12.22 -4.05 -17.36
C ASN A 372 11.28 -2.87 -17.21
N TYR A 373 11.83 -1.66 -17.34
CA TYR A 373 11.07 -0.43 -17.30
C TYR A 373 11.63 0.60 -18.29
N GLN A 374 10.79 1.52 -18.75
CA GLN A 374 11.18 2.60 -19.66
C GLN A 374 11.83 3.77 -18.92
N GLY A 375 12.89 4.33 -19.49
CA GLY A 375 13.58 5.51 -18.97
C GLY A 375 14.88 5.24 -18.22
N ARG A 376 15.63 4.18 -18.62
CA ARG A 376 16.99 3.96 -18.11
C ARG A 376 17.90 5.12 -18.56
N GLY A 377 18.23 6.04 -17.66
CA GLY A 377 19.10 7.19 -17.97
C GLY A 377 19.49 8.02 -16.74
N GLY A 378 20.61 8.76 -16.84
CA GLY A 378 21.22 9.55 -15.76
C GLY A 378 20.49 10.82 -15.33
N SER A 379 19.20 10.96 -15.65
CA SER A 379 18.38 12.13 -15.26
C SER A 379 17.72 11.97 -13.89
N ILE A 380 17.74 10.77 -13.30
CA ILE A 380 17.23 10.51 -11.95
C ILE A 380 18.39 10.57 -10.96
N SER A 381 18.29 11.44 -9.96
CA SER A 381 19.18 11.40 -8.80
C SER A 381 18.75 10.25 -7.90
N TRP A 382 19.27 9.04 -8.18
CA TRP A 382 18.88 7.81 -7.48
C TRP A 382 19.20 7.84 -5.98
N GLU A 383 20.27 8.50 -5.57
CA GLU A 383 20.66 8.64 -4.17
C GLU A 383 19.65 9.46 -3.34
N SER A 384 18.95 10.40 -3.98
CA SER A 384 17.96 11.27 -3.32
C SER A 384 16.50 10.90 -3.64
N SER A 385 16.28 9.78 -4.32
CA SER A 385 14.97 9.37 -4.79
C SER A 385 14.54 8.03 -4.19
N LYS A 386 13.36 8.01 -3.59
CA LYS A 386 12.68 6.77 -3.23
C LYS A 386 11.88 6.25 -4.42
N ILE A 387 12.10 5.01 -4.79
CA ILE A 387 11.32 4.34 -5.84
C ILE A 387 10.16 3.59 -5.17
N VAL A 388 8.94 3.86 -5.61
CA VAL A 388 7.74 3.23 -5.06
C VAL A 388 7.00 2.49 -6.18
N PRO A 389 6.80 1.17 -6.10
CA PRO A 389 6.03 0.47 -7.11
C PRO A 389 4.56 0.91 -7.08
N TYR A 390 3.94 0.92 -8.26
CA TYR A 390 2.54 1.22 -8.43
C TYR A 390 1.81 0.02 -9.01
N PHE A 391 0.76 -0.39 -8.31
CA PHE A 391 -0.03 -1.55 -8.66
C PHE A 391 -1.48 -1.19 -8.93
N LEU A 392 -2.06 -1.84 -9.93
CA LEU A 392 -3.49 -1.87 -10.16
C LEU A 392 -4.10 -3.17 -9.64
N PRO A 393 -5.29 -3.13 -9.04
CA PRO A 393 -6.07 -4.33 -8.79
C PRO A 393 -6.34 -5.06 -10.10
N SER A 394 -6.01 -6.34 -10.12
CA SER A 394 -6.34 -7.24 -11.23
C SER A 394 -7.72 -7.83 -10.96
N TRP A 395 -8.71 -7.37 -11.71
CA TRP A 395 -10.01 -8.04 -11.81
C TRP A 395 -10.36 -8.13 -13.28
N PRO A 396 -11.01 -9.21 -13.74
CA PRO A 396 -11.50 -9.21 -15.11
C PRO A 396 -12.51 -8.07 -15.31
N HIS A 397 -12.08 -7.06 -16.04
CA HIS A 397 -12.99 -6.12 -16.67
C HIS A 397 -13.37 -6.76 -18.00
N ALA A 398 -14.65 -7.09 -18.19
CA ALA A 398 -15.15 -7.22 -19.55
C ALA A 398 -14.96 -5.85 -20.17
N SER A 399 -14.02 -5.73 -21.10
CA SER A 399 -14.06 -4.66 -22.08
C SER A 399 -15.43 -4.77 -22.72
N CYS A 400 -16.33 -3.83 -22.43
CA CYS A 400 -17.51 -3.63 -23.26
C CYS A 400 -16.97 -3.43 -24.67
N ALA A 401 -17.12 -4.47 -25.49
CA ALA A 401 -16.99 -4.34 -26.92
C ALA A 401 -18.02 -3.28 -27.33
N SER A 402 -17.51 -2.10 -27.67
CA SER A 402 -18.25 -1.07 -28.40
C SER A 402 -18.42 -1.52 -29.84
#